data_AF-A0A2D9RDS8-F1
#
_entry.id   AF-A0A2D9RDS8-F1
#
_cell.length_a   1.000
_cell.length_b   1.000
_cell.length_c   1.000
_cell.angle_alpha   90.00
_cell.angle_beta   90.00
_cell.angle_gamma   90.00
#
_symmetry.space_group_name_H-M   'P 1'
#
loop_
_entity.id
_entity.type
_entity.pdbx_description
1 polymer ?
#
loop_
_entity_poly.entity_id
_entity_poly.type
_entity_poly.pdbx_seq_one_letter_code
_entity_poly.pdbx_strand_id
1 'polypeptide(L)'
;MIDRTARDSLARALRLFASGRITNRDLEQTFIPTDDTGVLAVYDFAWTLYSDHIRHFARGKHALPSNTKHQIAIVILFLKTDFEYEETSAVSESPLKEAIIHVMSRGKRGRSLFQHERDGMNSRDWSVWPFRDKPQLTACASELAQSRLGLKPG
;
A
#
# COMPACT_ATOMS: atom_id res chain seq x y z
N MET A 1 0.49 12.21 8.16
CA MET A 1 -0.92 12.40 8.56
C MET A 1 -1.72 11.19 8.12
N ILE A 2 -2.49 10.59 9.03
CA ILE A 2 -3.31 9.42 8.74
C ILE A 2 -4.67 9.86 8.19
N ASP A 3 -5.04 9.35 7.03
CA ASP A 3 -6.35 9.57 6.42
C ASP A 3 -7.18 8.29 6.43
N ARG A 4 -8.10 8.20 7.40
CA ARG A 4 -8.96 7.03 7.56
C ARG A 4 -9.87 6.79 6.37
N THR A 5 -10.38 7.85 5.74
CA THR A 5 -11.32 7.71 4.62
C THR A 5 -10.60 7.16 3.39
N ALA A 6 -9.42 7.68 3.08
CA ALA A 6 -8.61 7.18 1.97
C ALA A 6 -8.12 5.74 2.23
N ARG A 7 -7.66 5.42 3.46
CA ARG A 7 -7.25 4.07 3.85
C ARG A 7 -8.38 3.05 3.72
N ASP A 8 -9.56 3.35 4.24
CA ASP A 8 -10.71 2.43 4.20
C ASP A 8 -11.22 2.23 2.77
N SER A 9 -11.25 3.30 1.96
CA SER A 9 -11.60 3.21 0.53
C SER A 9 -10.65 2.27 -0.21
N LEU A 10 -9.34 2.48 -0.07
CA LEU A 10 -8.33 1.68 -0.76
C LEU A 10 -8.30 0.24 -0.26
N ALA A 11 -8.43 0.01 1.05
CA ALA A 11 -8.47 -1.33 1.64
C ALA A 11 -9.67 -2.13 1.11
N ARG A 12 -10.84 -1.49 1.01
CA ARG A 12 -12.05 -2.10 0.43
C ARG A 12 -11.83 -2.42 -1.05
N ALA A 13 -11.29 -1.48 -1.82
CA ALA A 13 -11.08 -1.65 -3.25
C ALA A 13 -10.09 -2.79 -3.54
N LEU A 14 -8.94 -2.84 -2.83
CA LEU A 14 -7.96 -3.93 -2.94
C LEU A 14 -8.58 -5.29 -2.63
N ARG A 15 -9.42 -5.38 -1.59
CA ARG A 15 -10.13 -6.62 -1.26
C ARG A 15 -11.08 -7.07 -2.36
N LEU A 16 -11.83 -6.13 -2.95
CA LEU A 16 -12.75 -6.42 -4.05
C LEU A 16 -11.99 -6.83 -5.32
N PHE A 17 -10.86 -6.16 -5.61
CA PHE A 17 -10.03 -6.49 -6.76
C PHE A 17 -9.40 -7.87 -6.60
N ALA A 18 -8.79 -8.16 -5.45
CA ALA A 18 -8.14 -9.45 -5.17
C ALA A 18 -9.11 -10.64 -5.17
N SER A 19 -10.39 -10.39 -4.88
CA SER A 19 -11.48 -11.38 -5.01
C SER A 19 -12.11 -11.45 -6.40
N GLY A 20 -11.62 -10.65 -7.36
CA GLY A 20 -12.11 -10.61 -8.73
C GLY A 20 -13.51 -10.02 -8.87
N ARG A 21 -13.96 -9.20 -7.92
CA ARG A 21 -15.31 -8.57 -7.92
C ARG A 21 -15.33 -7.23 -8.64
N ILE A 22 -14.20 -6.55 -8.73
CA ILE A 22 -14.02 -5.32 -9.51
C ILE A 22 -12.85 -5.46 -10.48
N THR A 23 -12.78 -4.60 -11.48
CA THR A 23 -11.67 -4.55 -12.44
C THR A 23 -10.52 -3.68 -11.93
N ASN A 24 -9.34 -3.80 -12.55
CA ASN A 24 -8.21 -2.89 -12.32
C ASN A 24 -8.58 -1.41 -12.51
N ARG A 25 -9.41 -1.10 -13.52
CA ARG A 25 -9.90 0.27 -13.76
C ARG A 25 -10.84 0.78 -12.67
N ASP A 26 -11.68 -0.10 -12.13
CA ASP A 26 -12.56 0.28 -11.02
C ASP A 26 -11.73 0.56 -9.75
N LEU A 27 -10.68 -0.24 -9.50
CA LEU A 27 -9.71 0.00 -8.42
C LEU A 27 -9.05 1.38 -8.56
N GLU A 28 -8.56 1.75 -9.75
CA GLU A 28 -7.98 3.07 -10.02
C GLU A 28 -8.94 4.21 -9.66
N GLN A 29 -10.22 4.06 -9.97
CA GLN A 29 -11.26 5.07 -9.73
C GLN A 29 -11.63 5.26 -8.25
N THR A 30 -11.24 4.34 -7.37
CA THR A 30 -11.49 4.46 -5.91
C THR A 30 -10.49 5.37 -5.19
N PHE A 31 -9.45 5.84 -5.89
CA PHE A 31 -8.42 6.67 -5.30
C PHE A 31 -8.98 8.02 -4.84
N ILE A 32 -8.81 8.29 -3.55
CA ILE A 32 -9.14 9.57 -2.93
C ILE A 32 -7.81 10.33 -2.75
N PRO A 33 -7.67 11.55 -3.31
CA PRO A 33 -6.49 12.37 -3.07
C PRO A 33 -6.25 12.58 -1.57
N THR A 34 -5.03 12.32 -1.11
CA THR A 34 -4.66 12.38 0.30
C THR A 34 -3.17 12.66 0.47
N ASP A 35 -2.79 13.18 1.64
CA ASP A 35 -1.39 13.38 2.08
C ASP A 35 -0.88 12.19 2.93
N ASP A 36 -1.69 11.15 3.11
CA ASP A 36 -1.28 9.93 3.81
C ASP A 36 -0.29 9.13 2.96
N THR A 37 1.00 9.22 3.33
CA THR A 37 2.11 8.53 2.66
C THR A 37 1.91 7.03 2.59
N GLY A 38 1.23 6.42 3.56
CA GLY A 38 0.89 5.01 3.54
C GLY A 38 -0.13 4.66 2.47
N VAL A 39 -1.14 5.52 2.25
CA VAL A 39 -2.10 5.35 1.15
C VAL A 39 -1.40 5.49 -0.19
N LEU A 40 -0.54 6.49 -0.34
CA LEU A 40 0.21 6.72 -1.58
C LEU A 40 1.11 5.53 -1.92
N ALA A 41 1.91 5.05 -0.96
CA ALA A 41 2.79 3.90 -1.15
C ALA A 41 2.00 2.62 -1.51
N VAL A 42 0.86 2.39 -0.85
CA VAL A 42 -0.02 1.26 -1.16
C VAL A 42 -0.69 1.40 -2.52
N TYR A 43 -1.07 2.60 -2.92
CA TYR A 43 -1.64 2.85 -4.23
C TYR A 43 -0.62 2.58 -5.34
N ASP A 44 0.64 2.99 -5.16
CA ASP A 44 1.72 2.68 -6.10
C ASP A 44 2.02 1.18 -6.18
N PHE A 45 1.99 0.45 -5.05
CA PHE A 45 2.04 -1.01 -5.05
C PHE A 45 0.89 -1.61 -5.87
N ALA A 46 -0.34 -1.08 -5.71
CA ALA A 46 -1.51 -1.58 -6.42
C ALA A 46 -1.35 -1.48 -7.94
N TRP A 47 -0.68 -0.43 -8.44
CA TRP A 47 -0.35 -0.27 -9.86
C TRP A 47 0.58 -1.36 -10.40
N THR A 48 1.43 -1.96 -9.56
CA THR A 48 2.31 -3.06 -10.00
C THR A 48 1.57 -4.40 -10.18
N LEU A 49 0.32 -4.49 -9.73
CA LEU A 49 -0.47 -5.73 -9.80
C LEU A 49 -1.03 -6.02 -11.19
N TYR A 50 -1.02 -5.04 -12.10
CA TYR A 50 -1.63 -5.15 -13.42
C TYR A 50 -0.92 -4.27 -14.46
N SER A 51 -1.16 -4.57 -15.75
CA SER A 51 -0.87 -3.64 -16.84
C SER A 51 -2.09 -2.73 -17.08
N ASP A 52 -1.83 -1.46 -17.35
CA ASP A 52 -2.81 -0.41 -17.63
C ASP A 52 -3.51 -0.60 -18.99
N HIS A 53 -2.94 -1.38 -19.91
CA HIS A 53 -3.46 -1.48 -21.27
C HIS A 53 -4.81 -2.20 -21.40
N ILE A 54 -5.17 -3.08 -20.45
CA ILE A 54 -6.37 -3.92 -20.56
C ILE A 54 -7.18 -3.89 -19.27
N ARG A 55 -8.48 -3.58 -19.38
CA ARG A 55 -9.43 -3.71 -18.26
C ARG A 55 -9.71 -5.19 -17.99
N HIS A 56 -9.46 -5.65 -16.77
CA HIS A 56 -9.69 -7.04 -16.38
C HIS A 56 -9.99 -7.21 -14.89
N PHE A 57 -10.57 -8.37 -14.57
CA PHE A 57 -10.74 -8.86 -13.20
C PHE A 57 -9.56 -9.75 -12.81
N ALA A 58 -9.22 -9.82 -11.53
CA ALA A 58 -8.18 -10.70 -10.99
C ALA A 58 -8.57 -12.19 -10.94
N ARG A 59 -9.03 -12.76 -12.06
CA ARG A 59 -9.49 -14.15 -12.19
C ARG A 59 -9.14 -14.74 -13.56
N GLY A 60 -9.22 -16.06 -13.68
CA GLY A 60 -8.88 -16.77 -14.92
C GLY A 60 -7.42 -16.50 -15.32
N LYS A 61 -7.19 -16.07 -16.56
CA LYS A 61 -5.84 -15.73 -17.08
C LYS A 61 -5.14 -14.58 -16.35
N HIS A 62 -5.87 -13.77 -15.58
CA HIS A 62 -5.33 -12.68 -14.76
C HIS A 62 -5.46 -12.97 -13.25
N ALA A 63 -5.57 -14.25 -12.87
CA ALA A 63 -5.63 -14.62 -11.46
C ALA A 63 -4.33 -14.24 -10.75
N LEU A 64 -4.46 -13.59 -9.59
CA LEU A 64 -3.31 -13.23 -8.77
C LEU A 64 -2.68 -14.50 -8.15
N PRO A 65 -1.34 -14.64 -8.20
CA PRO A 65 -0.62 -15.69 -7.48
C PRO A 65 -0.92 -15.67 -5.98
N SER A 66 -0.76 -16.83 -5.33
CA SER A 66 -0.94 -16.97 -3.87
C SER A 66 -0.10 -15.98 -3.07
N ASN A 67 1.17 -15.80 -3.44
CA ASN A 67 2.09 -14.87 -2.78
C ASN A 67 1.61 -13.41 -2.92
N THR A 68 1.10 -13.03 -4.09
CA THR A 68 0.55 -11.68 -4.31
C THR A 68 -0.73 -11.46 -3.49
N LYS A 69 -1.59 -12.46 -3.39
CA LYS A 69 -2.78 -12.40 -2.52
C LYS A 69 -2.41 -12.26 -1.04
N HIS A 70 -1.36 -12.95 -0.61
CA HIS A 70 -0.82 -12.83 0.74
C HIS A 70 -0.30 -11.40 0.99
N GLN A 71 0.48 -10.86 0.05
CA GLN A 71 0.96 -9.48 0.13
C GLN A 71 -0.17 -8.46 0.22
N ILE A 72 -1.21 -8.62 -0.62
CA ILE A 72 -2.39 -7.76 -0.57
C ILE A 72 -3.09 -7.85 0.79
N ALA A 73 -3.11 -9.03 1.43
CA ALA A 73 -3.68 -9.18 2.77
C ALA A 73 -2.89 -8.38 3.83
N ILE A 74 -1.55 -8.42 3.78
CA ILE A 74 -0.67 -7.63 4.66
C ILE A 74 -0.88 -6.13 4.45
N VAL A 75 -0.99 -5.71 3.18
CA VAL A 75 -1.24 -4.32 2.82
C VAL A 75 -2.61 -3.83 3.31
N ILE A 76 -3.67 -4.64 3.11
CA ILE A 76 -5.01 -4.34 3.64
C ILE A 76 -4.99 -4.27 5.17
N LEU A 77 -4.21 -5.14 5.82
CA LEU A 77 -4.03 -5.12 7.26
C LEU A 77 -3.45 -3.78 7.71
N PHE A 78 -2.35 -3.33 7.09
CA PHE A 78 -1.75 -2.03 7.38
C PHE A 78 -2.72 -0.87 7.22
N LEU A 79 -3.46 -0.80 6.11
CA LEU A 79 -4.43 0.28 5.87
C LEU A 79 -5.50 0.34 6.99
N LYS A 80 -5.83 -0.80 7.61
CA LYS A 80 -6.78 -0.88 8.73
C LYS A 80 -6.20 -0.46 10.08
N THR A 81 -4.90 -0.19 10.17
CA THR A 81 -4.23 0.25 11.40
C THR A 81 -3.99 1.75 11.41
N ASP A 82 -3.80 2.31 12.60
CA ASP A 82 -3.29 3.65 12.90
C ASP A 82 -1.76 3.77 12.88
N PHE A 83 -1.05 2.86 12.22
CA PHE A 83 0.39 3.04 12.02
C PHE A 83 0.68 4.05 10.91
N GLU A 84 1.58 4.99 11.19
CA GLU A 84 2.15 5.85 10.17
C GLU A 84 3.09 5.04 9.28
N TYR A 85 3.08 5.36 7.98
CA TYR A 85 4.01 4.73 7.05
C TYR A 85 5.36 5.42 7.16
N GLU A 86 6.37 4.62 7.43
CA GLU A 86 7.76 5.08 7.40
C GLU A 86 8.39 4.66 6.09
N GLU A 87 8.61 5.67 5.25
CA GLU A 87 9.64 5.59 4.22
C GLU A 87 10.97 5.47 4.97
N THR A 88 11.46 4.24 5.11
CA THR A 88 12.83 3.99 5.53
C THR A 88 13.70 4.56 4.42
N SER A 89 14.03 5.84 4.55
CA SER A 89 15.11 6.48 3.81
C SER A 89 16.37 5.72 4.21
N ALA A 90 16.73 4.73 3.40
CA ALA A 90 18.10 4.28 3.34
C ALA A 90 18.91 5.50 2.91
N VAL A 91 19.38 6.24 3.92
CA VAL A 91 20.37 7.33 3.94
C VAL A 91 20.75 7.84 2.54
N SER A 92 20.17 8.96 2.14
CA SER A 92 20.82 9.89 1.22
C SER A 92 20.75 11.27 1.84
N GLU A 93 21.80 11.62 2.60
CA GLU A 93 22.06 12.95 3.14
C GLU A 93 22.24 13.96 2.00
N SER A 94 21.16 14.40 1.37
CA SER A 94 21.23 15.41 0.31
C SER A 94 20.00 16.31 0.35
N PRO A 95 20.05 17.44 1.08
CA PRO A 95 18.94 18.40 1.19
C PRO A 95 18.47 18.97 -0.16
N LEU A 96 19.26 18.83 -1.21
CA LEU A 96 18.89 19.22 -2.58
C LEU A 96 17.84 18.29 -3.21
N LYS A 97 17.76 17.01 -2.83
CA LYS A 97 16.75 16.07 -3.36
C LYS A 97 15.37 16.32 -2.76
N GLU A 98 15.32 16.58 -1.44
CA GLU A 98 14.13 16.98 -0.70
C GLU A 98 13.47 18.24 -1.29
N ALA A 99 14.28 19.23 -1.68
CA ALA A 99 13.79 20.47 -2.29
C ALA A 99 13.19 20.23 -3.69
N ILE A 100 13.77 19.32 -4.49
CA ILE A 100 13.26 18.99 -5.83
C ILE A 100 11.94 18.21 -5.73
N ILE A 101 11.80 17.31 -4.76
CA ILE A 101 10.56 16.55 -4.51
C ILE A 101 9.42 17.48 -4.08
N HIS A 102 9.68 18.39 -3.15
CA HIS A 102 8.68 19.38 -2.72
C HIS A 102 8.26 20.35 -3.83
N VAL A 103 9.19 20.77 -4.70
CA VAL A 103 8.87 21.68 -5.82
C VAL A 103 8.12 20.96 -6.96
N MET A 104 8.39 19.68 -7.21
CA MET A 104 7.70 18.92 -8.26
C MET A 104 6.34 18.36 -7.83
N SER A 105 6.11 18.14 -6.53
CA SER A 105 4.83 17.66 -5.97
C SER A 105 3.68 18.67 -6.15
N ARG A 106 3.97 19.97 -6.35
CA ARG A 106 2.94 20.99 -6.64
C ARG A 106 2.47 21.04 -8.10
N GLY A 107 3.11 20.33 -9.03
CA GLY A 107 2.91 20.58 -10.46
C GLY A 107 2.30 19.46 -11.30
N LYS A 108 2.52 18.18 -10.98
CA LYS A 108 2.12 17.08 -11.85
C LYS A 108 1.76 15.82 -11.06
N ARG A 109 0.46 15.51 -11.00
CA ARG A 109 -0.02 14.13 -10.79
C ARG A 109 0.48 13.29 -11.97
N GLY A 110 1.40 12.37 -11.74
CA GLY A 110 1.74 11.35 -12.73
C GLY A 110 3.22 11.28 -13.05
N ARG A 111 3.96 10.60 -12.17
CA ARG A 111 4.90 9.51 -12.50
C ARG A 111 5.82 9.31 -11.30
N SER A 112 5.39 8.38 -10.44
CA SER A 112 6.24 7.43 -9.71
C SER A 112 7.52 7.99 -9.09
N LEU A 113 7.40 8.52 -7.87
CA LEU A 113 8.52 8.62 -6.94
C LEU A 113 9.15 7.24 -6.66
N PHE A 114 8.37 6.17 -6.73
CA PHE A 114 8.84 4.79 -6.50
C PHE A 114 9.59 4.13 -7.67
N GLN A 115 9.58 4.69 -8.89
CA GLN A 115 10.31 4.07 -10.00
C GLN A 115 11.83 4.18 -9.82
N HIS A 116 12.30 5.23 -9.13
CA HIS A 116 13.70 5.44 -8.79
C HIS A 116 14.10 4.76 -7.46
N GLU A 117 13.12 4.39 -6.62
CA GLU A 117 13.35 3.63 -5.39
C GLU A 117 13.42 2.11 -5.61
N ARG A 118 13.00 1.61 -6.78
CA ARG A 118 13.14 0.19 -7.16
C ARG A 118 14.58 -0.32 -7.04
N ASP A 119 15.57 0.54 -7.20
CA ASP A 119 16.98 0.17 -7.10
C ASP A 119 17.49 0.15 -5.64
N GLY A 120 16.86 0.92 -4.73
CA GLY A 120 17.14 0.92 -3.29
C GLY A 120 16.32 -0.09 -2.48
N MET A 121 15.23 -0.61 -3.06
CA MET A 121 14.29 -1.58 -2.44
C MET A 121 14.83 -3.01 -2.34
N ASN A 122 16.01 -3.32 -2.88
CA ASN A 122 16.60 -4.67 -2.86
C ASN A 122 17.02 -5.16 -1.46
N SER A 123 16.99 -4.31 -0.43
CA SER A 123 17.29 -4.68 0.97
C SER A 123 16.07 -4.79 1.88
N ARG A 124 14.85 -4.45 1.40
CA ARG A 124 13.63 -4.48 2.23
C ARG A 124 12.98 -5.85 2.17
N ASP A 125 12.68 -6.43 3.34
CA ASP A 125 11.93 -7.70 3.42
C ASP A 125 10.49 -7.45 2.97
N TRP A 126 10.21 -7.74 1.69
CA TRP A 126 8.89 -7.57 1.08
C TRP A 126 7.79 -8.33 1.83
N SER A 127 8.14 -9.39 2.58
CA SER A 127 7.17 -10.19 3.33
C SER A 127 6.51 -9.43 4.49
N VAL A 128 7.05 -8.29 4.90
CA VAL A 128 6.47 -7.46 5.98
C VAL A 128 6.03 -6.08 5.53
N TRP A 129 6.40 -5.65 4.33
CA TRP A 129 5.95 -4.36 3.81
C TRP A 129 4.41 -4.31 3.75
N PRO A 130 3.75 -3.21 4.16
CA PRO A 130 4.28 -1.87 4.42
C PRO A 130 4.65 -1.58 5.90
N PHE A 131 4.69 -2.61 6.75
CA PHE A 131 5.16 -2.44 8.13
C PHE A 131 6.67 -2.21 8.18
N ARG A 132 7.15 -1.70 9.32
CA ARG A 132 8.59 -1.50 9.58
C ARG A 132 9.31 -2.83 9.75
N ASP A 133 8.72 -3.75 10.53
CA ASP A 133 9.35 -5.01 10.92
C ASP A 133 8.31 -6.14 11.21
N LYS A 134 8.83 -7.36 11.40
CA LYS A 134 8.01 -8.54 11.76
C LYS A 134 7.25 -8.36 13.08
N PRO A 135 7.85 -7.84 14.17
CA PRO A 135 7.15 -7.55 15.40
C PRO A 135 5.89 -6.70 15.21
N GLN A 136 5.97 -5.59 14.47
CA GLN A 136 4.84 -4.70 14.23
C GLN A 136 3.70 -5.41 13.48
N LEU A 137 4.03 -6.21 12.47
CA LEU A 137 3.06 -7.05 11.76
C LEU A 137 2.37 -8.06 12.72
N THR A 138 3.15 -8.74 13.56
CA THR A 138 2.59 -9.73 14.49
C THR A 138 1.76 -9.12 15.61
N ALA A 139 2.15 -7.95 16.13
CA ALA A 139 1.39 -7.21 17.12
C ALA A 139 0.02 -6.81 16.56
N CYS A 140 0.01 -6.23 15.36
CA CYS A 140 -1.22 -5.88 14.65
C CYS A 140 -2.14 -7.07 14.40
N ALA A 141 -1.58 -8.18 13.91
CA ALA A 141 -2.35 -9.39 13.64
C ALA A 141 -2.99 -9.93 14.94
N SER A 142 -2.27 -9.85 16.06
CA SER A 142 -2.75 -10.29 17.38
C SER A 142 -3.85 -9.38 17.92
N GLU A 143 -3.68 -8.05 17.84
CA GLU A 143 -4.68 -7.07 18.27
C GLU A 143 -6.01 -7.22 17.50
N LEU A 144 -5.93 -7.41 16.17
CA LEU A 144 -7.12 -7.62 15.35
C LEU A 144 -7.77 -8.99 15.57
N ALA A 145 -6.99 -10.02 15.90
CA ALA A 145 -7.52 -11.31 16.31
C ALA A 145 -8.28 -11.17 17.65
N GLN A 146 -7.71 -10.47 18.63
CA GLN A 146 -8.33 -10.22 19.94
C GLN A 146 -9.59 -9.36 19.82
N SER A 147 -9.55 -8.29 19.02
CA SER A 147 -10.69 -7.42 18.74
C SER A 147 -11.84 -8.18 18.07
N ARG A 148 -11.53 -9.08 17.10
CA ARG A 148 -12.53 -9.95 16.46
C ARG A 148 -13.10 -11.02 17.38
N LEU A 149 -12.33 -11.47 18.38
CA LEU A 149 -12.75 -12.45 19.37
C LEU A 149 -13.48 -11.79 20.57
N GLY A 150 -13.59 -10.46 20.62
CA GLY A 150 -14.26 -9.74 21.70
C GLY A 150 -13.51 -9.79 23.04
N LEU A 151 -12.25 -10.21 23.04
CA LEU A 151 -11.41 -10.25 24.23
C LEU A 151 -10.75 -8.88 24.39
N LYS A 152 -11.29 -8.03 25.28
CA LYS A 152 -10.58 -6.83 25.71
C LYS A 152 -9.30 -7.25 26.45
N PRO A 153 -8.15 -6.59 26.21
CA PRO A 153 -7.00 -6.76 27.10
C PRO A 153 -7.39 -6.26 28.49
N GLY A 154 -7.24 -7.14 29.48
CA GLY A 154 -7.36 -6.83 30.91
C GLY A 154 -6.07 -6.29 31.48
#